data_AF-L8EYS0-F1
#
_entry.id   AF-L8EYS0-F1
#
_cell.length_a   1.000
_cell.length_b   1.000
_cell.length_c   1.000
_cell.angle_alpha   90.00
_cell.angle_beta   90.00
_cell.angle_gamma   90.00
#
_symmetry.space_group_name_H-M   'P 1'
#
loop_
_entity.id
_entity.type
_entity.pdbx_description
1 polymer ?
#
loop_
_entity_poly.entity_id
_entity_poly.type
_entity_poly.pdbx_seq_one_letter_code
_entity_poly.pdbx_strand_id
1 'polypeptide(L)' 'MPKITRYEAEVQLERPDGSRVTYRGDGVGPADETGAQVLKGAEKAALAEEPGARVVSSRARRG' A
#
# COMPACT_ATOMS: atom_id res chain seq x y z
N MET A 1 24.97 5.26 -8.66
CA MET A 1 24.13 4.20 -8.08
C MET A 1 22.81 4.85 -7.68
N PRO A 2 21.65 4.39 -8.18
CA PRO A 2 20.36 4.91 -7.70
C PRO A 2 20.26 4.64 -6.20
N LYS A 3 19.94 5.66 -5.42
CA LYS A 3 19.68 5.50 -3.99
C LYS A 3 18.43 4.63 -3.87
N ILE A 4 18.51 3.58 -3.07
CA ILE A 4 17.38 2.73 -2.75
C ILE A 4 16.77 3.27 -1.46
N THR A 5 15.46 3.45 -1.41
CA THR A 5 14.77 3.88 -0.19
C THR A 5 13.74 2.84 0.20
N ARG A 6 13.68 2.55 1.50
CA ARG A 6 12.67 1.66 2.07
C ARG A 6 11.39 2.45 2.29
N TYR A 7 10.28 1.88 1.90
CA TYR A 7 8.97 2.44 2.14
C TYR A 7 8.13 1.42 2.88
N GLU A 8 7.43 1.88 3.92
CA GLU A 8 6.36 1.12 4.56
C GLU A 8 5.03 1.70 4.08
N ALA A 9 4.16 0.86 3.52
CA ALA A 9 2.81 1.23 3.14
C ALA A 9 1.81 0.46 3.98
N GLU A 10 0.85 1.15 4.57
CA GLU A 10 -0.33 0.56 5.20
C GLU A 10 -1.56 0.90 4.36
N VAL A 11 -2.33 -0.12 4.00
CA VAL A 11 -3.59 0.01 3.28
C VAL A 11 -4.68 -0.68 4.09
N GLN A 12 -5.69 0.07 4.50
CA GLN A 12 -6.87 -0.48 5.13
C GLN A 12 -7.97 -0.65 4.10
N LEU A 13 -8.51 -1.87 4.03
CA LEU A 13 -9.63 -2.23 3.21
C LEU A 13 -10.86 -2.52 4.07
N GLU A 14 -12.02 -2.15 3.56
CA GLU A 14 -13.32 -2.59 4.06
C GLU A 14 -13.89 -3.62 3.09
N ARG A 15 -14.17 -4.81 3.60
CA ARG A 15 -14.72 -5.94 2.86
C ARG A 15 -16.23 -5.77 2.67
N PRO A 16 -16.86 -6.50 1.72
CA PRO A 16 -18.30 -6.44 1.49
C PRO A 16 -19.17 -6.80 2.70
N ASP A 17 -18.62 -7.59 3.62
CA ASP A 17 -19.27 -7.98 4.89
C ASP A 17 -19.20 -6.89 5.97
N GLY A 18 -18.58 -5.74 5.67
CA GLY A 18 -18.36 -4.62 6.60
C GLY A 18 -17.17 -4.81 7.54
N SER A 19 -16.46 -5.94 7.45
CA SER A 19 -15.22 -6.15 8.22
C SER A 19 -14.06 -5.36 7.61
N ARG A 20 -13.07 -5.02 8.45
CA ARG A 20 -11.89 -4.25 8.04
C ARG A 20 -10.64 -5.08 8.17
N VAL A 21 -9.77 -4.98 7.17
CA VAL A 21 -8.46 -5.63 7.13
C VAL A 21 -7.40 -4.60 6.79
N THR A 22 -6.24 -4.68 7.46
CA THR A 22 -5.10 -3.79 7.21
C THR A 22 -3.98 -4.61 6.59
N TYR A 23 -3.62 -4.25 5.35
CA TYR A 23 -2.47 -4.77 4.64
C TYR A 23 -1.26 -3.87 4.89
N ARG A 24 -0.13 -4.47 5.26
CA ARG A 24 1.16 -3.80 5.37
C ARG A 24 2.06 -4.29 4.26
N GLY A 25 2.55 -3.39 3.43
CA GLY A 25 3.50 -3.68 2.37
C GLY A 25 4.82 -2.97 2.64
N ASP A 26 5.89 -3.74 2.81
CA ASP A 26 7.24 -3.21 2.88
C ASP A 26 7.86 -3.27 1.49
N GLY A 27 8.10 -2.11 0.87
CA GLY A 27 8.62 -2.00 -0.49
C GLY A 27 10.03 -1.43 -0.49
N VAL A 28 10.85 -1.89 -1.43
CA VAL A 28 12.14 -1.27 -1.77
C VAL A 28 12.01 -0.66 -3.16
N GLY A 29 11.97 0.68 -3.22
CA GLY A 29 11.79 1.43 -4.46
C GLY A 29 13.00 2.30 -4.80
N PRO A 30 13.10 2.79 -6.05
CA PRO A 30 14.01 3.89 -6.36
C PRO A 30 13.74 5.06 -5.40
N ALA A 31 14.77 5.76 -4.93
CA ALA A 31 14.59 6.94 -4.07
C ALA A 31 13.75 8.05 -4.74
N ASP A 32 13.59 7.98 -6.06
CA ASP A 32 12.80 8.93 -6.85
C ASP A 32 11.32 8.53 -6.96
N GLU A 33 10.93 7.33 -6.51
CA GLU A 33 9.51 6.97 -6.40
C GLU A 33 8.84 7.84 -5.34
N THR A 34 7.76 8.49 -5.77
CA THR A 34 6.93 9.30 -4.88
C THR A 34 6.11 8.36 -3.99
N GLY A 35 5.86 8.74 -2.73
CA GLY A 35 5.03 7.93 -1.82
C GLY A 35 3.64 7.61 -2.40
N ALA A 36 3.13 8.41 -3.33
CA ALA A 36 1.90 8.15 -4.06
C ALA A 36 1.99 6.94 -5.04
N GLN A 37 3.12 6.74 -5.70
CA GLN A 37 3.35 5.56 -6.56
C GLN A 37 3.41 4.28 -5.73
N VAL A 38 4.10 4.33 -4.59
CA VAL A 38 4.18 3.22 -3.63
C VAL A 38 2.78 2.85 -3.14
N LEU A 39 1.96 3.86 -2.75
CA LEU A 39 0.59 3.64 -2.29
C LEU A 39 -0.28 3.00 -3.37
N LYS A 40 -0.21 3.49 -4.60
CA LYS A 40 -1.00 2.94 -5.71
C LYS A 40 -0.66 1.47 -5.99
N GLY A 41 0.61 1.09 -5.88
CA GLY A 41 1.03 -0.31 -5.97
C GLY A 41 0.48 -1.16 -4.82
N ALA A 42 0.61 -0.69 -3.59
CA ALA A 42 0.13 -1.36 -2.39
C ALA A 42 -1.39 -1.53 -2.37
N GLU A 43 -2.15 -0.51 -2.76
CA GLU A 43 -3.61 -0.57 -2.87
C GLU A 43 -4.06 -1.59 -3.90
N LYS A 44 -3.41 -1.61 -5.07
CA LYS A 44 -3.73 -2.57 -6.13
C LYS A 44 -3.45 -4.01 -5.69
N ALA A 45 -2.34 -4.23 -4.97
CA ALA A 45 -2.01 -5.55 -4.42
C ALA A 45 -3.03 -5.97 -3.35
N ALA A 46 -3.36 -5.08 -2.40
CA ALA A 46 -4.33 -5.37 -1.36
C ALA A 46 -5.73 -5.68 -1.93
N LEU A 47 -6.18 -4.94 -2.96
CA LEU A 47 -7.46 -5.19 -3.63
C LEU A 47 -7.46 -6.49 -4.45
N ALA A 48 -6.30 -6.97 -4.89
CA ALA A 48 -6.19 -8.26 -5.58
C ALA A 48 -6.36 -9.44 -4.59
N GLU A 49 -5.90 -9.29 -3.35
CA GLU A 49 -6.09 -10.26 -2.26
C GLU A 49 -7.54 -10.28 -1.75
N GLU A 50 -8.24 -9.13 -1.82
CA GLU A 50 -9.61 -8.97 -1.31
C GLU A 50 -10.59 -8.53 -2.42
N PRO A 51 -11.03 -9.45 -3.30
CA PRO A 51 -11.96 -9.12 -4.37
C PRO A 51 -13.27 -8.52 -3.83
N GLY A 52 -13.59 -7.30 -4.26
CA GLY A 52 -14.80 -6.58 -3.85
C GLY A 52 -14.65 -5.74 -2.58
N ALA A 53 -13.50 -5.78 -1.91
CA ALA A 53 -13.17 -4.83 -0.86
C ALA A 53 -12.89 -3.43 -1.44
N ARG A 54 -12.92 -2.42 -0.56
CA ARG A 54 -12.73 -1.01 -0.91
C ARG A 54 -11.65 -0.42 -0.04
N VAL A 55 -10.77 0.40 -0.62
CA VAL A 55 -9.79 1.14 0.18
C VAL A 55 -10.51 2.20 1.00
N VAL A 56 -10.35 2.15 2.32
CA VAL A 56 -10.88 3.16 3.25
C VAL A 56 -9.80 4.09 3.78
N SER A 57 -8.55 3.64 3.82
CA SER A 57 -7.40 4.46 4.19
C SER A 57 -6.11 3.88 3.59
N SER A 58 -5.18 4.75 3.21
CA SER A 58 -3.83 4.34 2.83
C SER A 58 -2.81 5.37 3.30
N ARG A 59 -1.65 4.90 3.75
CA ARG A 59 -0.53 5.75 4.18
C ARG A 59 0.79 5.09 3.81
N ALA A 60 1.69 5.87 3.21
CA ALA A 60 3.09 5.49 3.04
C ALA A 60 3.99 6.31 3.96
N ARG A 61 5.01 5.66 4.51
CA ARG A 61 6.09 6.27 5.28
C ARG A 61 7.43 5.89 4.66
N ARG A 62 8.35 6.84 4.71
CA ARG A 62 9.74 6.64 4.28
C ARG A 62 10.55 6.13 5.47
N GLY A 63 11.23 5.01 5.29
CA GLY A 63 12.12 4.40 6.29
C GLY A 63 13.54 4.91 6.19
#